data_AF-A0A8J7VBW5-F1
#
_entry.id   AF-A0A8J7VBW5-F1
#
_cell.length_a   1.000
_cell.length_b   1.000
_cell.length_c   1.000
_cell.angle_alpha   90.00
_cell.angle_beta   90.00
_cell.angle_gamma   90.00
#
_symmetry.space_group_name_H-M   'P 1'
#
loop_
_entity.id
_entity.type
_entity.pdbx_description
1 polymer ?
#
loop_
_entity_poly.entity_id
_entity_poly.type
_entity_poly.pdbx_seq_one_letter_code
_entity_poly.pdbx_strand_id
1 'polypeptide(L)' 'MTWKIEITEPHSGELGEAIEHADHELAMEEYSYEKGRILEVFVHNADHGPWHIFTDLDSGHRFKIPPERYRKIAEVQVA' A
#
# COMPACT_ATOMS: atom_id res chain seq x y z
N MET A 1 11.76 -1.18 5.53
CA MET A 1 11.32 -0.23 6.58
C MET A 1 9.82 -0.41 6.76
N THR A 2 9.30 -0.48 7.98
CA THR A 2 7.87 -0.73 8.23
C THR A 2 7.21 0.49 8.83
N TRP A 3 6.05 0.87 8.30
CA TRP A 3 5.24 1.98 8.80
C TRP A 3 3.89 1.50 9.27
N LYS A 4 3.29 2.28 10.18
CA LYS A 4 1.87 2.24 10.45
C LYS A 4 1.22 3.43 9.77
N ILE A 5 0.27 3.18 8.88
CA ILE A 5 -0.44 4.21 8.12
C ILE A 5 -1.95 4.15 8.38
N GLU A 6 -2.63 5.28 8.24
CA GLU A 6 -4.09 5.36 8.21
C GLU A 6 -4.54 5.84 6.84
N ILE A 7 -5.52 5.15 6.28
CA ILE A 7 -6.18 5.51 5.03
C ILE A 7 -7.13 6.69 5.28
N THR A 8 -6.91 7.82 4.60
CA THR A 8 -7.67 9.07 4.84
C THR A 8 -8.90 9.19 3.94
N GLU A 9 -8.94 8.42 2.85
CA GLU A 9 -10.04 8.31 1.88
C GLU A 9 -10.14 6.87 1.36
N PRO A 10 -11.34 6.37 0.97
CA PRO A 10 -11.48 5.03 0.42
C PRO A 10 -10.52 4.79 -0.76
N HIS A 11 -9.85 3.65 -0.75
CA HIS A 11 -8.83 3.32 -1.74
C HIS A 11 -8.95 1.87 -2.18
N SER A 12 -8.90 1.63 -3.49
CA SER A 12 -8.95 0.29 -4.08
C SER A 12 -8.07 0.22 -5.32
N GLY A 13 -7.74 -1.00 -5.73
CA GLY A 13 -6.99 -1.26 -6.96
C GLY A 13 -6.87 -2.75 -7.24
N GLU A 14 -6.20 -3.06 -8.34
CA GLU A 14 -5.98 -4.45 -8.77
C GLU A 14 -4.72 -5.01 -8.12
N LEU A 15 -4.76 -6.28 -7.71
CA LEU A 15 -3.55 -6.99 -7.27
C LEU A 15 -2.56 -7.05 -8.44
N GLY A 16 -1.30 -6.68 -8.19
CA GLY A 16 -0.26 -6.64 -9.23
C GLY A 16 -0.04 -5.26 -9.85
N GLU A 17 -0.93 -4.28 -9.63
CA GLU A 17 -0.80 -2.90 -10.13
C GLU A 17 0.50 -2.20 -9.68
N ALA A 18 1.09 -2.68 -8.59
CA ALA A 18 2.32 -2.16 -7.99
C ALA A 18 3.56 -3.04 -8.25
N ILE A 19 3.50 -3.94 -9.24
CA ILE A 19 4.61 -4.81 -9.69
C ILE A 19 4.97 -4.43 -11.14
N GLU A 20 6.26 -4.44 -11.50
CA GLU A 20 6.66 -4.23 -12.90
C GLU A 20 6.15 -5.39 -13.78
N HIS A 21 5.56 -5.03 -14.93
CA HIS A 21 4.71 -5.85 -15.81
C HIS A 21 5.27 -7.21 -16.34
N ALA A 22 6.45 -7.67 -15.89
CA ALA A 22 7.07 -8.90 -16.39
C ALA A 22 6.41 -10.21 -15.89
N ASP A 23 5.55 -10.15 -14.84
CA ASP A 23 4.91 -11.32 -14.22
C ASP A 23 3.36 -11.27 -14.23
N HIS A 24 2.74 -10.50 -15.14
CA HIS A 24 1.28 -10.36 -15.21
C HIS A 24 0.62 -11.53 -15.98
N GLU A 25 0.56 -12.71 -15.37
CA GLU A 25 -0.42 -13.73 -15.73
C GLU A 25 -1.49 -13.82 -14.62
N LEU A 26 -2.67 -13.26 -14.92
CA LEU A 26 -3.93 -13.34 -14.15
C LEU A 26 -4.04 -12.50 -12.86
N ALA A 27 -4.23 -11.18 -13.01
CA ALA A 27 -4.80 -10.36 -11.94
C ALA A 27 -6.33 -10.24 -12.11
N MET A 28 -7.10 -11.09 -11.43
CA MET A 28 -8.57 -10.98 -11.32
C MET A 28 -9.04 -10.56 -9.92
N GLU A 29 -8.10 -10.29 -9.01
CA GLU A 29 -8.40 -9.98 -7.60
C GLU A 29 -8.15 -8.50 -7.30
N GLU A 30 -9.09 -7.89 -6.57
CA GLU A 30 -9.07 -6.48 -6.17
C GLU A 30 -8.83 -6.34 -4.67
N TYR A 31 -8.14 -5.29 -4.25
CA TYR A 31 -8.09 -4.88 -2.84
C TYR A 31 -8.94 -3.64 -2.62
N SER A 32 -9.52 -3.51 -1.44
CA SER A 32 -10.21 -2.29 -1.02
C SER A 32 -9.93 -1.98 0.45
N TYR A 33 -9.72 -0.71 0.73
CA TYR A 33 -9.49 -0.16 2.05
C TYR A 33 -10.44 1.00 2.30
N GLU A 34 -11.11 0.95 3.44
CA GLU A 34 -12.01 2.02 3.87
C GLU A 34 -11.25 3.18 4.52
N LYS A 35 -11.88 4.36 4.52
CA LYS A 35 -11.38 5.50 5.31
C LYS A 35 -11.30 5.15 6.80
N GLY A 36 -10.20 5.52 7.43
CA GLY A 36 -9.90 5.21 8.84
C GLY A 36 -9.28 3.83 9.04
N ARG A 37 -9.15 3.01 7.99
CA ARG A 37 -8.43 1.74 8.07
C ARG A 37 -6.96 2.02 8.41
N ILE A 38 -6.46 1.33 9.44
CA ILE A 38 -5.06 1.37 9.84
C ILE A 38 -4.36 0.13 9.31
N LEU A 39 -3.25 0.32 8.62
CA LEU A 39 -2.45 -0.74 8.03
C LEU A 39 -1.03 -0.71 8.59
N GLU A 40 -0.46 -1.88 8.80
CA GLU A 40 0.98 -2.06 8.94
C GLU A 40 1.54 -2.40 7.58
N VAL A 41 2.49 -1.60 7.10
CA VAL A 41 2.97 -1.70 5.73
C VAL A 41 4.48 -1.76 5.66
N PHE A 42 4.99 -2.62 4.78
CA PHE A 42 6.37 -2.50 4.32
C PHE A 42 6.46 -1.42 3.23
N VAL A 43 7.44 -0.53 3.37
CA VAL A 43 7.66 0.59 2.46
C VAL A 43 8.63 0.20 1.36
N HIS A 44 8.17 0.23 0.10
CA HIS A 44 9.01 0.05 -1.09
C HIS A 44 9.43 1.38 -1.70
N ASN A 45 8.49 2.34 -1.80
CA ASN A 45 8.75 3.69 -2.29
C ASN A 45 7.80 4.68 -1.61
N ALA A 46 8.34 5.67 -0.91
CA ALA A 46 7.55 6.75 -0.32
C ALA A 46 8.26 8.11 -0.36
N ASP A 47 9.35 8.22 -1.12
CA ASP A 47 10.22 9.39 -1.06
C ASP A 47 9.84 10.41 -2.14
N HIS A 48 9.40 9.99 -3.33
CA HIS A 48 9.04 10.89 -4.43
C HIS A 48 8.06 10.28 -5.44
N GLY A 49 7.05 11.06 -5.85
CA GLY A 49 6.19 10.75 -6.98
C GLY A 49 4.69 10.93 -6.70
N PRO A 50 3.84 10.80 -7.73
CA PRO A 50 2.38 10.82 -7.56
C PRO A 50 1.84 9.56 -6.85
N TRP A 51 2.69 8.54 -6.65
CA TRP A 51 2.32 7.26 -6.06
C TRP A 51 3.39 6.77 -5.11
N HIS A 52 2.95 6.30 -3.94
CA HIS A 52 3.77 5.55 -3.01
C HIS A 52 3.40 4.07 -3.09
N ILE A 53 4.38 3.20 -2.84
CA ILE A 53 4.24 1.74 -2.98
C ILE A 53 4.48 1.07 -1.64
N PHE A 54 3.47 0.31 -1.22
CA PHE A 54 3.43 -0.39 0.06
C PHE A 54 3.07 -1.86 -0.14
N THR A 55 3.51 -2.70 0.79
CA THR A 55 2.91 -4.02 0.98
C THR A 55 2.19 -4.03 2.32
N ASP A 56 0.89 -4.29 2.32
CA ASP A 56 0.11 -4.57 3.53
C ASP A 56 0.60 -5.87 4.16
N LEU A 57 1.05 -5.80 5.42
CA LEU A 57 1.64 -6.94 6.10
C LEU A 57 0.61 -7.96 6.57
N ASP A 58 -0.67 -7.60 6.64
CA ASP A 58 -1.75 -8.53 7.00
C ASP A 58 -2.17 -9.39 5.80
N SER A 59 -2.44 -8.75 4.66
CA SER A 59 -2.88 -9.44 3.44
C SER A 59 -1.74 -9.90 2.52
N GLY A 60 -0.55 -9.34 2.66
CA GLY A 60 0.56 -9.53 1.72
C GLY A 60 0.39 -8.75 0.41
N HIS A 61 -0.69 -7.97 0.25
CA HIS A 61 -0.98 -7.25 -0.97
C HIS A 61 -0.04 -6.07 -1.17
N ARG A 62 0.61 -6.00 -2.34
CA ARG A 62 1.34 -4.81 -2.75
C ARG A 62 0.39 -3.87 -3.49
N PHE A 63 0.35 -2.62 -3.04
CA PHE A 63 -0.52 -1.59 -3.58
C PHE A 63 0.20 -0.27 -3.78
N LYS A 64 -0.30 0.53 -4.72
CA LYS A 64 0.11 1.91 -4.90
C LYS A 64 -0.97 2.84 -4.37
N ILE A 65 -0.58 3.93 -3.73
CA ILE A 65 -1.52 4.89 -3.14
C ILE A 65 -0.96 6.32 -3.27
N PRO A 66 -1.78 7.34 -3.58
CA PRO A 66 -1.33 8.72 -3.59
C PRO A 66 -0.97 9.18 -2.16
N PRO A 67 0.05 10.05 -2.00
CA PRO A 67 0.46 10.55 -0.69
C PRO A 67 -0.65 11.27 0.09
N GLU A 68 -1.63 11.85 -0.60
CA GLU A 68 -2.79 12.52 0.01
C GLU A 68 -3.84 11.58 0.60
N ARG A 69 -3.85 10.29 0.20
CA ARG A 69 -4.86 9.29 0.62
C ARG A 69 -4.46 8.48 1.84
N TYR A 70 -3.34 8.78 2.45
CA TYR A 70 -2.96 8.19 3.72
C TYR A 70 -2.15 9.17 4.57
N ARG A 71 -2.00 8.85 5.86
CA ARG A 71 -1.03 9.51 6.73
C ARG A 71 -0.19 8.48 7.47
N LYS A 72 1.12 8.75 7.61
CA LYS A 72 2.00 7.97 8.49
C LYS A 72 1.65 8.29 9.94
N ILE A 73 1.31 7.25 10.71
CA ILE A 73 1.05 7.35 12.15
C ILE A 73 2.33 7.09 12.93
N ALA A 74 3.08 6.05 12.55
CA ALA A 74 4.30 5.65 13.25
C ALA A 74 5.27 4.92 12.32
N GLU A 75 6.52 4.87 12.76
CA GLU A 75 7.54 3.98 12.20
C GLU A 75 7.69 2.77 13.12
N VAL A 76 7.70 1.58 12.54
CA VAL A 76 7.81 0.33 13.29
C VAL A 76 9.20 -0.25 13.02
N GLN A 77 9.99 -0.38 14.07
CA GLN A 77 11.22 -1.17 14.01
C GLN A 77 10.82 -2.64 14.18
N VAL A 78 11.07 -3.44 13.14
CA VAL A 78 11.00 -4.89 13.26
C VAL A 78 12.29 -5.32 13.97
N ALA A 79 12.14 -5.89 15.17
CA ALA A 79 13.26 -6.35 16.00
C ALA A 79 13.99 -7.55 15.38
#